data_AF-A0A7C4I9Q9-F1
#
_entry.id   AF-A0A7C4I9Q9-F1
#
_cell.length_a   1.000
_cell.length_b   1.000
_cell.length_c   1.000
_cell.angle_alpha   90.00
_cell.angle_beta   90.00
_cell.angle_gamma   90.00
#
_symmetry.space_group_name_H-M   'P 1'
#
loop_
_entity.id
_entity.type
_entity.pdbx_description
1 polymer ?
#
loop_
_entity_poly.entity_id
_entity_poly.type
_entity_poly.pdbx_seq_one_letter_code
_entity_poly.pdbx_strand_id
1 'polypeptide(L)'
;MREIAVFAKAPVAGRVKTRLIPQLGSDGAAALQARLIELTLAKACAVDGARVCLWLDGGEYAAPPAVEVARQRGADLGAKMAHAFATTLARARACVLIGTD
;
A
#
# COMPACT_ATOMS: atom_id res chain seq x y z
N MET A 1 -18.86 9.00 1.54
CA MET A 1 -17.42 9.06 1.87
C MET A 1 -16.63 8.36 0.76
N ARG A 2 -15.49 8.92 0.32
CA ARG A 2 -14.59 8.34 -0.70
C ARG A 2 -13.40 7.67 -0.01
N GLU A 3 -12.77 6.71 -0.65
CA GLU A 3 -11.59 6.03 -0.09
C GLU A 3 -10.49 5.84 -1.13
N ILE A 4 -9.24 6.01 -0.70
CA ILE A 4 -8.03 5.72 -1.44
C ILE A 4 -7.41 4.47 -0.85
N ALA A 5 -7.40 3.40 -1.63
CA ALA A 5 -6.73 2.14 -1.31
C ALA A 5 -5.28 2.19 -1.82
N VAL A 6 -4.32 2.28 -0.90
CA VAL A 6 -2.89 2.30 -1.24
C VAL A 6 -2.34 0.88 -1.16
N PHE A 7 -1.92 0.32 -2.29
CA PHE A 7 -1.33 -1.01 -2.37
C PHE A 7 0.19 -0.96 -2.20
N ALA A 8 0.70 -1.74 -1.25
CA ALA A 8 2.14 -1.87 -1.02
C ALA A 8 2.52 -3.29 -0.59
N LYS A 9 3.77 -3.66 -0.87
CA LYS A 9 4.43 -4.79 -0.19
C LYS A 9 5.13 -4.27 1.06
N ALA A 10 5.15 -5.05 2.14
CA ALA A 10 5.91 -4.65 3.33
C ALA A 10 7.40 -4.49 3.00
N PRO A 11 8.08 -3.50 3.60
CA PRO A 11 9.48 -3.21 3.36
C PRO A 11 10.39 -4.25 4.03
N VAL A 12 10.45 -5.45 3.45
CA VAL A 12 11.27 -6.56 3.93
C VAL A 12 12.47 -6.74 3.01
N ALA A 13 13.67 -6.71 3.58
CA ALA A 13 14.92 -6.89 2.84
C ALA A 13 14.88 -8.15 1.96
N GLY A 14 15.31 -8.00 0.70
CA GLY A 14 15.32 -9.07 -0.30
C GLY A 14 13.96 -9.43 -0.91
N ARG A 15 12.84 -8.83 -0.45
CA ARG A 15 11.48 -9.13 -0.96
C ARG A 15 10.85 -8.01 -1.78
N VAL A 16 11.38 -6.80 -1.68
CA VAL A 16 10.87 -5.60 -2.36
C VAL A 16 11.96 -4.94 -3.18
N LYS A 17 11.57 -4.22 -4.23
CA LYS A 17 12.46 -3.52 -5.15
C LYS A 17 13.66 -4.39 -5.59
N THR A 18 13.42 -5.68 -5.86
CA THR A 18 14.48 -6.66 -6.11
C THR A 18 15.35 -6.32 -7.32
N ARG A 19 14.77 -5.64 -8.32
CA ARG A 19 15.51 -5.10 -9.47
C ARG A 19 16.51 -4.00 -9.12
N LEU A 20 16.35 -3.34 -7.96
CA LEU A 20 17.23 -2.29 -7.45
C LEU A 20 18.24 -2.80 -6.40
N ILE A 21 18.17 -4.08 -6.01
CA ILE A 21 19.13 -4.68 -5.07
C ILE A 21 20.57 -4.59 -5.59
N PRO A 22 20.88 -4.81 -6.88
CA PRO A 22 22.27 -4.67 -7.36
C PRO A 22 22.89 -3.29 -7.12
N GLN A 23 22.07 -2.23 -7.03
CA GLN A 23 22.53 -0.87 -6.81
C GLN A 23 22.40 -0.40 -5.35
N LEU A 24 21.40 -0.90 -4.61
CA LEU A 24 21.04 -0.41 -3.27
C LEU A 24 21.32 -1.41 -2.14
N GLY A 25 21.62 -2.67 -2.47
CA GLY A 25 21.56 -3.77 -1.51
C GLY A 25 20.12 -4.12 -1.09
N SER A 26 19.96 -5.24 -0.39
CA SER A 26 18.65 -5.71 0.10
C SER A 26 18.02 -4.74 1.11
N ASP A 27 18.85 -4.15 1.96
CA ASP A 27 18.40 -3.24 3.02
C ASP A 27 18.07 -1.86 2.45
N GLY A 28 18.89 -1.36 1.52
CA GLY A 28 18.58 -0.12 0.80
C GLY A 28 17.31 -0.23 -0.05
N ALA A 29 17.06 -1.41 -0.66
CA ALA A 29 15.81 -1.68 -1.36
C ALA A 29 14.58 -1.68 -0.42
N ALA A 30 14.70 -2.23 0.79
CA ALA A 30 13.63 -2.18 1.79
C ALA A 30 13.42 -0.77 2.36
N ALA A 31 14.50 -0.03 2.64
CA ALA A 31 14.42 1.35 3.08
C ALA A 31 13.75 2.25 2.02
N LEU A 32 14.08 2.06 0.74
CA LEU A 32 13.43 2.74 -0.37
C LEU A 32 11.92 2.44 -0.39
N GLN A 33 11.52 1.17 -0.26
CA GLN A 33 10.10 0.80 -0.19
C GLN A 33 9.39 1.50 0.98
N ALA A 34 9.99 1.52 2.17
CA ALA A 34 9.40 2.18 3.33
C ALA A 34 9.19 3.69 3.07
N ARG A 35 10.16 4.35 2.44
CA ARG A 35 10.06 5.76 2.04
C ARG A 35 8.99 6.03 1.00
N LEU A 36 8.84 5.14 0.00
CA LEU A 36 7.81 5.30 -1.01
C LEU A 36 6.39 5.10 -0.44
N ILE A 37 6.23 4.16 0.50
CA ILE A 37 4.98 4.01 1.25
C ILE A 37 4.67 5.30 2.02
N GLU A 38 5.63 5.79 2.80
CA GLU A 38 5.50 7.03 3.58
C GLU A 38 5.07 8.22 2.71
N LEU A 39 5.76 8.45 1.59
CA LEU A 39 5.47 9.54 0.66
C LEU A 39 4.09 9.41 0.00
N THR A 40 3.70 8.17 -0.35
CA THR A 40 2.40 7.91 -0.98
C THR A 40 1.26 8.13 0.02
N LEU A 41 1.43 7.65 1.26
CA LEU A 41 0.45 7.86 2.32
C LEU A 41 0.31 9.34 2.66
N ALA A 42 1.42 10.09 2.76
CA ALA A 42 1.38 11.53 2.99
C ALA A 42 0.57 12.26 1.91
N LYS A 43 0.77 11.92 0.63
CA LYS A 43 0.01 12.49 -0.49
C LYS A 43 -1.47 12.07 -0.46
N ALA A 44 -1.76 10.81 -0.17
CA ALA A 44 -3.14 10.31 -0.11
C ALA A 44 -3.92 10.95 1.05
N CYS A 45 -3.29 11.11 2.22
CA CYS A 45 -3.90 11.73 3.39
C CYS A 45 -4.14 13.23 3.23
N ALA A 46 -3.43 13.89 2.31
CA ALA A 46 -3.67 15.29 1.97
C ALA A 46 -4.90 15.53 1.07
N VAL A 47 -5.60 14.46 0.63
CA VAL A 47 -6.81 14.58 -0.19
C VAL A 47 -8.04 14.76 0.71
N ASP A 48 -8.61 15.97 0.66
CA ASP A 48 -9.80 16.31 1.45
C ASP A 48 -11.00 15.39 1.16
N GLY A 49 -11.62 14.91 2.24
CA GLY A 49 -12.82 14.08 2.18
C GLY A 49 -12.59 12.63 1.71
N ALA A 50 -11.34 12.20 1.60
CA ALA A 50 -10.97 10.81 1.34
C ALA A 50 -10.42 10.13 2.60
N ARG A 51 -10.90 8.93 2.90
CA ARG A 51 -10.21 8.03 3.83
C ARG A 51 -9.05 7.34 3.12
N VAL A 52 -8.02 6.98 3.87
CA VAL A 52 -6.87 6.23 3.34
C VAL A 52 -6.78 4.88 4.04
N CYS A 53 -6.67 3.83 3.24
CA CYS A 53 -6.39 2.48 3.72
C CYS A 53 -5.15 1.93 3.02
N LEU A 54 -4.15 1.54 3.80
CA LEU A 54 -2.98 0.81 3.33
C LEU A 54 -3.32 -0.68 3.23
N TRP A 55 -3.35 -1.20 2.01
CA TRP A 55 -3.49 -2.61 1.71
C TRP A 55 -2.10 -3.23 1.55
N LEU A 56 -1.66 -3.98 2.55
CA LEU A 56 -0.32 -4.53 2.66
C LEU A 56 -0.24 -5.99 2.20
N ASP A 57 0.76 -6.31 1.39
CA ASP A 57 1.11 -7.67 0.96
C ASP A 57 2.34 -8.18 1.71
N GLY A 58 2.12 -9.17 2.58
CA GLY A 58 3.14 -9.77 3.44
C GLY A 58 3.67 -8.83 4.54
N GLY A 59 4.31 -9.40 5.56
CA GLY A 59 4.99 -8.66 6.63
C GLY A 59 4.09 -7.72 7.44
N GLU A 60 4.72 -6.78 8.12
CA GLU A 60 4.06 -5.72 8.90
C GLU A 60 4.64 -4.36 8.53
N TYR A 61 3.85 -3.32 8.72
CA TYR A 61 4.28 -1.93 8.53
C TYR A 61 3.49 -1.03 9.47
N ALA A 62 4.20 -0.21 10.24
CA ALA A 62 3.59 0.77 11.13
C ALA A 62 3.16 2.00 10.32
N ALA A 63 1.92 1.98 9.83
CA ALA A 63 1.33 3.14 9.15
C ALA A 63 1.02 4.27 10.15
N PRO A 64 0.90 5.53 9.69
CA PRO A 64 0.45 6.63 10.53
C PRO A 64 -0.92 6.33 11.17
N PRO A 65 -1.22 6.84 12.38
CA PRO A 65 -2.47 6.52 13.10
C PRO A 65 -3.76 6.81 12.34
N ALA A 66 -3.74 7.76 11.39
CA ALA A 66 -4.88 8.12 10.56
C ALA A 66 -5.13 7.15 9.38
N VAL A 67 -4.24 6.17 9.16
CA VAL A 67 -4.30 5.22 8.05
C VAL A 67 -4.70 3.85 8.57
N GLU A 68 -5.82 3.32 8.09
CA GLU A 68 -6.22 1.94 8.35
C GLU A 68 -5.30 0.99 7.59
N VAL A 69 -4.90 -0.13 8.20
CA VAL A 69 -4.08 -1.16 7.54
C VAL A 69 -4.91 -2.43 7.34
N ALA A 70 -5.02 -2.85 6.08
CA ALA A 70 -5.67 -4.09 5.67
C ALA A 70 -4.67 -5.03 4.99
N ARG A 71 -4.92 -6.34 5.03
CA ARG A 71 -4.10 -7.33 4.30
C ARG A 71 -4.65 -7.53 2.88
N GLN A 72 -3.77 -7.55 1.89
CA GLN A 72 -4.14 -7.99 0.54
C GLN A 72 -4.48 -9.49 0.53
N ARG A 73 -5.55 -9.88 -0.19
CA ARG A 73 -6.01 -11.27 -0.28
C ARG A 73 -6.39 -11.63 -1.71
N GLY A 74 -5.80 -12.70 -2.24
CA GLY A 74 -6.04 -13.16 -3.60
C GLY A 74 -4.85 -13.96 -4.14
N ALA A 75 -5.10 -14.84 -5.11
CA ALA A 75 -4.07 -15.70 -5.69
C ALA A 75 -3.07 -14.93 -6.56
N ASP A 76 -3.52 -13.84 -7.20
CA ASP A 76 -2.71 -12.95 -8.02
C ASP A 76 -3.06 -11.48 -7.73
N LEU A 77 -2.40 -10.56 -8.44
CA LEU A 77 -2.62 -9.12 -8.26
C LEU A 77 -4.05 -8.71 -8.59
N GLY A 78 -4.65 -9.26 -9.65
CA GLY A 78 -6.01 -8.94 -10.06
C GLY A 78 -7.04 -9.38 -9.01
N ALA A 79 -6.89 -10.58 -8.47
CA ALA A 79 -7.72 -11.08 -7.38
C ALA A 79 -7.56 -10.23 -6.10
N LYS A 80 -6.33 -9.81 -5.77
CA LYS A 80 -6.06 -8.90 -4.64
C LYS A 80 -6.75 -7.55 -4.82
N MET A 81 -6.66 -6.96 -6.01
CA MET A 81 -7.34 -5.70 -6.34
C MET A 81 -8.86 -5.85 -6.27
N ALA A 82 -9.42 -6.91 -6.86
CA ALA A 82 -10.86 -7.17 -6.85
C ALA A 82 -11.39 -7.32 -5.41
N HIS A 83 -10.67 -8.05 -4.56
CA HIS A 83 -11.01 -8.15 -3.14
C HIS A 83 -11.00 -6.77 -2.46
N ALA A 84 -9.94 -5.97 -2.64
CA ALA A 84 -9.86 -4.64 -2.04
C ALA A 84 -10.97 -3.70 -2.52
N PHE A 85 -11.31 -3.71 -3.81
CA PHE A 85 -12.45 -2.96 -4.34
C PHE A 85 -13.76 -3.41 -3.72
N ALA A 86 -14.04 -4.71 -3.66
CA ALA A 86 -15.26 -5.24 -3.07
C ALA A 86 -15.39 -4.84 -1.59
N THR A 87 -14.33 -5.01 -0.79
CA THR A 87 -14.31 -4.59 0.62
C THR A 87 -14.51 -3.09 0.79
N THR A 88 -13.84 -2.28 -0.03
CA THR A 88 -13.90 -0.82 0.08
C THR A 88 -15.27 -0.28 -0.32
N LEU A 89 -15.81 -0.75 -1.45
CA LEU A 89 -17.09 -0.30 -2.01
C LEU A 89 -18.30 -0.76 -1.19
N ALA A 90 -18.15 -1.77 -0.33
CA ALA A 90 -19.19 -2.14 0.64
C ALA A 90 -19.45 -1.04 1.70
N ARG A 91 -18.50 -0.11 1.90
CA ARG A 91 -18.58 0.95 2.93
C ARG A 91 -18.32 2.37 2.42
N ALA A 92 -17.79 2.52 1.20
CA ALA A 92 -17.46 3.81 0.60
C ALA A 92 -18.21 4.00 -0.73
N ARG A 93 -18.55 5.24 -1.05
CA ARG A 93 -19.29 5.59 -2.30
C ARG A 93 -18.41 5.45 -3.55
N ALA A 94 -17.11 5.61 -3.40
CA ALA A 94 -16.14 5.52 -4.49
C ALA A 94 -14.79 5.05 -3.94
N CYS A 95 -14.05 4.31 -4.76
CA CYS A 95 -12.74 3.78 -4.45
C CYS A 95 -11.78 4.11 -5.59
N VAL A 96 -10.60 4.63 -5.25
CA VAL A 96 -9.44 4.67 -6.14
C VAL A 96 -8.36 3.80 -5.52
N LEU A 97 -7.75 2.93 -6.33
CA LEU A 97 -6.63 2.10 -5.92
C LEU A 97 -5.35 2.63 -6.58
N ILE A 98 -4.31 2.83 -5.79
CA ILE A 98 -2.99 3.28 -6.26
C ILE A 98 -1.88 2.38 -5.73
N GLY A 99 -0.76 2.30 -6.45
CA GLY A 99 0.48 1.65 -5.97
C GLY A 99 1.39 2.60 -5.19
N THR A 100 2.58 2.12 -4.86
CA THR A 100 3.64 2.87 -4.15
C THR A 100 4.95 2.93 -4.95
N ASP A 101 4.86 2.82 -6.28
CA ASP A 101 6.00 2.65 -7.19
C ASP A 101 6.12 3.82 -8.17
#